data_AF-A0A2K3L1X2-F1
#
_entry.id   AF-A0A2K3L1X2-F1
#
_cell.length_a   1.000
_cell.length_b   1.000
_cell.length_c   1.000
_cell.angle_alpha   90.00
_cell.angle_beta   90.00
_cell.angle_gamma   90.00
#
_symmetry.space_group_name_H-M   'P 1'
#
loop_
_entity.id
_entity.type
_entity.pdbx_description
1 polymer ?
#
loop_
_entity_poly.entity_id
_entity_poly.type
_entity_poly.pdbx_seq_one_letter_code
_entity_poly.pdbx_strand_id
1 'polypeptide(L)'
;ADNVRQQLVRIMARFNLKLCSTDFNSRDYYINIRKSMLAGYFMQVAHLERTGHYLTVKDNQVVNLHPSNCLDHKPEWVIYNEYVLTSRNYIRTVTDIRGEWLVDIAPHYYDLSNFPQCEAKRVLEKLYKKREKEKDEARIRK
;
A
#
# COMPACT_ATOMS: atom_id res chain seq x y z
N ALA A 1 -0.14 9.33 22.77
CA ALA A 1 -0.51 9.63 21.37
C ALA A 1 -1.21 10.98 21.24
N ASP A 2 -2.15 11.33 22.12
CA ASP A 2 -2.97 12.56 21.99
C ASP A 2 -2.17 13.86 21.96
N ASN A 3 -1.14 14.01 22.80
CA ASN A 3 -0.27 15.19 22.78
C ASN A 3 0.43 15.36 21.42
N VAL A 4 0.97 14.27 20.85
CA VAL A 4 1.61 14.29 19.53
C VAL A 4 0.59 14.66 18.45
N ARG A 5 -0.62 14.10 18.49
CA ARG A 5 -1.70 14.47 17.56
C ARG A 5 -2.03 15.97 17.65
N GLN A 6 -2.16 16.53 18.84
CA GLN A 6 -2.45 17.96 19.04
C GLN A 6 -1.32 18.85 18.50
N GLN A 7 -0.06 18.42 18.63
CA GLN A 7 1.07 19.11 18.03
C GLN A 7 1.00 19.11 16.50
N LEU A 8 0.72 17.95 15.88
CA LEU A 8 0.57 17.84 14.43
C LEU A 8 -0.59 18.68 13.89
N VAL A 9 -1.74 18.70 14.58
CA VAL A 9 -2.90 19.52 14.20
C VAL A 9 -2.54 21.01 14.17
N ARG A 10 -1.78 21.51 15.15
CA ARG A 10 -1.32 22.90 15.18
C ARG A 10 -0.39 23.22 14.01
N ILE A 11 0.51 22.29 13.65
CA ILE A 11 1.40 22.44 12.49
C ILE A 11 0.59 22.48 11.20
N MET A 12 -0.37 21.57 11.02
CA MET A 12 -1.26 21.54 9.84
C MET A 12 -2.03 22.86 9.67
N ALA A 13 -2.60 23.38 10.75
CA ALA A 13 -3.29 24.68 10.74
C ALA A 13 -2.35 25.83 10.34
N ARG A 14 -1.11 25.85 10.88
CA ARG A 14 -0.10 26.85 10.52
C ARG A 14 0.25 26.84 9.02
N PHE A 15 0.23 25.68 8.38
CA PHE A 15 0.49 25.52 6.95
C PHE A 15 -0.79 25.51 6.09
N ASN A 16 -1.96 25.88 6.65
CA ASN A 16 -3.26 25.87 5.97
C ASN A 16 -3.62 24.51 5.32
N LEU A 17 -3.17 23.41 5.92
CA LEU A 17 -3.56 22.07 5.50
C LEU A 17 -4.98 21.77 6.02
N LYS A 18 -5.87 21.43 5.10
CA LYS A 18 -7.27 21.12 5.43
C LYS A 18 -7.34 19.90 6.35
N LEU A 19 -8.00 20.07 7.50
CA LEU A 19 -8.42 18.96 8.34
C LEU A 19 -9.77 18.45 7.83
N CYS A 20 -9.79 17.25 7.26
CA CYS A 20 -11.00 16.63 6.74
C CYS A 20 -11.10 15.16 7.18
N SER A 21 -12.34 14.67 7.23
CA SER A 21 -12.65 13.26 7.38
C SER A 21 -13.75 12.91 6.39
N THR A 22 -13.71 11.69 5.87
CA THR A 22 -14.87 11.12 5.17
C THR A 22 -15.94 10.80 6.22
N ASP A 23 -17.22 10.82 5.83
CA ASP A 23 -18.31 10.33 6.68
C ASP A 23 -18.09 8.86 7.06
N PHE A 24 -18.37 8.50 8.32
CA PHE A 24 -18.12 7.14 8.82
C PHE A 24 -18.97 6.08 8.13
N ASN A 25 -20.18 6.43 7.69
CA ASN A 25 -21.09 5.50 6.99
C ASN A 25 -20.78 5.39 5.49
N SER A 26 -19.85 6.20 4.98
CA SER A 26 -19.40 6.07 3.60
C SER A 26 -18.62 4.77 3.42
N ARG A 27 -18.90 4.07 2.31
CA ARG A 27 -18.10 2.91 1.88
C ARG A 27 -16.62 3.27 1.69
N ASP A 28 -16.32 4.52 1.41
CA ASP A 28 -14.96 4.99 1.18
C ASP A 28 -14.18 5.33 2.45
N TYR A 29 -14.82 5.34 3.64
CA TYR A 29 -14.18 5.75 4.89
C TYR A 29 -12.87 4.98 5.15
N TYR A 30 -12.94 3.65 5.21
CA TYR A 30 -11.76 2.80 5.42
C TYR A 30 -10.85 2.72 4.19
N ILE A 31 -11.41 2.86 2.98
CA ILE A 31 -10.62 2.85 1.73
C ILE A 31 -9.67 4.06 1.71
N ASN A 32 -10.18 5.25 2.05
CA ASN A 32 -9.42 6.50 2.05
C ASN A 32 -8.30 6.48 3.10
N ILE A 33 -8.55 5.90 4.28
CA ILE A 33 -7.51 5.73 5.31
C ILE A 33 -6.38 4.84 4.77
N ARG A 34 -6.70 3.67 4.20
CA ARG A 34 -5.67 2.76 3.67
C ARG A 34 -4.88 3.35 2.51
N LYS A 35 -5.55 4.08 1.60
CA LYS A 35 -4.87 4.84 0.53
C LYS A 35 -3.94 5.92 1.09
N SER A 36 -4.36 6.65 2.13
CA SER A 36 -3.50 7.66 2.77
C SER A 36 -2.26 7.05 3.43
N MET A 37 -2.39 5.87 4.06
CA MET A 37 -1.24 5.14 4.60
C MET A 37 -0.29 4.72 3.47
N LEU A 38 -0.82 4.19 2.37
CA LEU A 38 0.00 3.83 1.22
C LEU A 38 0.77 5.02 0.65
N ALA A 39 0.21 6.24 0.65
CA ALA A 39 0.92 7.43 0.17
C ALA A 39 2.19 7.76 0.99
N GLY A 40 2.25 7.38 2.27
CA GLY A 40 3.46 7.51 3.09
C GLY A 40 4.35 6.26 3.08
N TYR A 41 3.76 5.07 2.95
CA TYR A 41 4.42 3.78 3.11
C TYR A 41 4.61 3.03 1.78
N PHE A 42 4.57 3.71 0.63
CA PHE A 42 4.60 3.07 -0.70
C PHE A 42 5.88 2.27 -0.99
N MET A 43 6.96 2.47 -0.24
CA MET A 43 8.18 1.66 -0.31
C MET A 43 8.13 0.42 0.59
N GLN A 44 7.31 0.44 1.65
CA GLN A 44 7.18 -0.63 2.63
C GLN A 44 5.99 -1.52 2.29
N VAL A 45 6.10 -2.19 1.15
CA VAL A 45 5.06 -3.05 0.59
C VAL A 45 5.59 -4.47 0.43
N ALA A 46 4.74 -5.47 0.69
CA ALA A 46 5.03 -6.86 0.43
C ALA A 46 3.92 -7.54 -0.37
N HIS A 47 4.32 -8.45 -1.24
CA HIS A 47 3.44 -9.24 -2.11
C HIS A 47 3.42 -10.69 -1.64
N LEU A 48 2.24 -11.32 -1.61
CA LEU A 48 2.08 -12.73 -1.28
C LEU A 48 2.46 -13.62 -2.47
N GLU A 49 3.50 -14.42 -2.32
CA GLU A 49 3.90 -15.40 -3.33
C GLU A 49 3.02 -16.67 -3.22
N ARG A 50 2.91 -17.44 -4.32
CA ARG A 50 2.15 -18.71 -4.35
C ARG A 50 2.60 -19.74 -3.32
N THR A 51 3.85 -19.67 -2.91
CA THR A 51 4.47 -20.53 -1.89
C THR A 51 4.00 -20.17 -0.47
N GLY A 52 3.24 -19.08 -0.30
CA GLY A 52 2.56 -18.70 0.94
C GLY A 52 3.37 -17.80 1.89
N HIS A 53 4.59 -17.41 1.51
CA HIS A 53 5.36 -16.35 2.15
C HIS A 53 5.18 -15.02 1.41
N TYR A 54 5.55 -13.92 2.06
CA TYR A 54 5.55 -12.60 1.42
C TYR A 54 6.96 -12.25 0.94
N LEU A 55 7.02 -11.46 -0.12
CA LEU A 55 8.25 -10.90 -0.65
C LEU A 55 8.16 -9.37 -0.62
N THR A 56 9.14 -8.70 -0.03
CA THR A 56 9.16 -7.23 -0.05
C THR A 56 9.38 -6.72 -1.48
N VAL A 57 8.67 -5.66 -1.83
CA VAL A 57 8.78 -5.00 -3.13
C VAL A 57 10.21 -4.45 -3.31
N LYS A 58 10.76 -4.63 -4.51
CA LYS A 58 12.12 -4.25 -4.95
C LYS A 58 13.30 -4.95 -4.26
N ASP A 59 13.28 -5.12 -2.94
CA ASP A 59 14.40 -5.73 -2.20
C ASP A 59 14.33 -7.26 -2.17
N ASN A 60 13.21 -7.84 -2.58
CA ASN A 60 12.95 -9.28 -2.65
C ASN A 60 13.29 -10.03 -1.35
N GLN A 61 13.03 -9.41 -0.18
CA GLN A 61 13.25 -10.06 1.10
C GLN A 61 12.07 -10.96 1.43
N VAL A 62 12.36 -12.23 1.72
CA VAL A 62 11.34 -13.19 2.17
C VAL A 62 10.96 -12.84 3.60
N VAL A 63 9.67 -12.57 3.81
CA VAL A 63 9.10 -12.19 5.11
C VAL A 63 7.80 -12.93 5.39
N ASN A 64 7.46 -13.01 6.68
CA ASN A 64 6.17 -13.50 7.14
C ASN A 64 5.42 -12.39 7.89
N LEU A 65 4.10 -12.49 7.95
CA LEU A 65 3.32 -11.62 8.85
C LEU A 65 3.69 -11.94 10.29
N HIS A 66 4.01 -10.92 11.08
CA HIS A 66 4.32 -11.09 12.50
C HIS A 66 3.13 -11.74 13.24
N PRO A 67 3.34 -12.65 14.22
CA PRO A 67 2.24 -13.34 14.91
C PRO A 67 1.23 -12.42 15.62
N SER A 68 1.63 -11.18 15.94
CA SER A 68 0.75 -10.17 16.54
C SER A 68 -0.15 -9.44 15.54
N ASN A 69 -0.16 -9.82 14.26
CA ASN A 69 -1.04 -9.21 13.27
C ASN A 69 -2.49 -9.63 13.52
N CYS A 70 -3.45 -8.76 13.18
CA CYS A 70 -4.87 -9.01 13.38
C CYS A 70 -5.59 -9.42 12.08
N LEU A 71 -4.87 -9.83 11.03
CA LEU A 71 -5.48 -10.27 9.78
C LEU A 71 -5.95 -11.72 9.93
N ASP A 72 -7.19 -11.97 9.56
CA ASP A 72 -7.82 -13.30 9.52
C ASP A 72 -7.57 -14.03 8.19
N HIS A 73 -7.00 -13.35 7.20
CA HIS A 73 -6.67 -13.86 5.88
C HIS A 73 -5.26 -13.42 5.45
N LYS A 74 -4.79 -13.97 4.32
CA LYS A 74 -3.53 -13.55 3.68
C LYS A 74 -3.84 -12.71 2.43
N PRO A 75 -3.91 -11.38 2.55
CA PRO A 75 -4.12 -10.51 1.38
C PRO A 75 -2.95 -10.60 0.39
N GLU A 76 -3.23 -10.36 -0.89
CA GLU A 76 -2.19 -10.40 -1.95
C GLU A 76 -1.13 -9.30 -1.76
N TRP A 77 -1.56 -8.12 -1.28
CA TRP A 77 -0.70 -6.97 -1.07
C TRP A 77 -0.89 -6.39 0.33
N VAL A 78 0.22 -6.10 1.00
CA VAL A 78 0.21 -5.42 2.31
C VAL A 78 1.18 -4.27 2.33
N ILE A 79 0.81 -3.20 3.04
CA ILE A 79 1.79 -2.27 3.58
C ILE A 79 2.21 -2.74 4.98
N TYR A 80 3.43 -2.42 5.39
CA TYR A 80 3.92 -2.67 6.75
C TYR A 80 4.64 -1.46 7.33
N ASN A 81 4.61 -1.31 8.66
CA ASN A 81 5.31 -0.22 9.33
C ASN A 81 6.75 -0.60 9.71
N GLU A 82 6.95 -1.83 10.20
CA GLU A 82 8.21 -2.26 10.80
C GLU A 82 8.68 -3.58 10.18
N TYR A 83 9.98 -3.64 9.89
CA TYR A 83 10.69 -4.86 9.52
C TYR A 83 11.43 -5.40 10.74
N VAL A 84 11.15 -6.64 11.12
CA VAL A 84 11.69 -7.29 12.32
C VAL A 84 12.64 -8.41 11.90
N LEU A 85 13.94 -8.17 12.09
CA LEU A 85 15.02 -9.11 11.75
C LEU A 85 15.28 -10.06 12.93
N THR A 86 15.01 -11.35 12.75
CA THR A 86 15.30 -12.42 13.73
C THR A 86 15.75 -13.69 13.01
N SER A 87 15.57 -14.88 13.60
CA SER A 87 15.75 -16.17 12.92
C SER A 87 14.83 -16.36 11.72
N ARG A 88 13.67 -15.70 11.72
CA ARG A 88 12.80 -15.53 10.55
C ARG A 88 12.46 -14.05 10.42
N ASN A 89 12.41 -13.53 9.21
CA ASN A 89 12.08 -12.13 8.99
C ASN A 89 10.58 -11.92 9.06
N TYR A 90 10.14 -10.92 9.82
CA TYR A 90 8.74 -10.58 9.95
C TYR A 90 8.46 -9.13 9.56
N ILE A 91 7.26 -8.88 9.09
CA ILE A 91 6.69 -7.53 8.95
C ILE A 91 5.57 -7.34 9.96
N ARG A 92 5.59 -6.19 10.65
CA ARG A 92 4.65 -5.86 11.75
C ARG A 92 3.83 -4.61 11.43
N THR A 93 2.64 -4.56 12.02
CA THR A 93 1.62 -3.52 11.80
C THR A 93 1.29 -3.44 10.31
N VAL A 94 0.71 -4.55 9.84
CA VAL A 94 0.35 -4.76 8.44
C VAL A 94 -1.06 -4.28 8.15
N THR A 95 -1.28 -3.79 6.94
CA THR A 95 -2.60 -3.37 6.46
C THR A 95 -2.79 -3.87 5.03
N ASP A 96 -3.93 -4.54 4.79
CA ASP A 96 -4.36 -5.00 3.47
C ASP A 96 -4.56 -3.80 2.53
N ILE A 97 -3.99 -3.87 1.34
CA ILE A 97 -4.17 -2.87 0.29
C ILE A 97 -4.46 -3.53 -1.05
N ARG A 98 -4.94 -2.72 -2.00
CA ARG A 98 -5.13 -3.15 -3.38
C ARG A 98 -3.93 -2.80 -4.25
N GLY A 99 -3.53 -3.73 -5.11
CA GLY A 99 -2.43 -3.51 -6.07
C GLY A 99 -2.68 -2.32 -7.00
N GLU A 100 -3.94 -2.03 -7.36
CA GLU A 100 -4.25 -0.86 -8.22
C GLU A 100 -3.86 0.47 -7.55
N TRP A 101 -3.87 0.55 -6.22
CA TRP A 101 -3.53 1.78 -5.53
C TRP A 101 -2.02 2.08 -5.63
N LEU A 102 -1.17 1.07 -5.80
CA LEU A 102 0.28 1.23 -5.95
C LEU A 102 0.62 2.02 -7.21
N VAL A 103 0.00 1.64 -8.33
CA VAL A 103 0.20 2.27 -9.64
C VAL A 103 -0.47 3.63 -9.76
N ASP A 104 -1.48 3.91 -8.94
CA ASP A 104 -2.16 5.20 -8.90
C ASP A 104 -1.45 6.21 -7.97
N ILE A 105 -1.00 5.77 -6.79
CA ILE A 105 -0.47 6.66 -5.75
C ILE A 105 1.03 6.92 -5.95
N ALA A 106 1.81 5.91 -6.33
CA ALA A 106 3.25 6.03 -6.48
C ALA A 106 3.77 5.46 -7.81
N PRO A 107 3.24 5.91 -8.98
CA PRO A 107 3.64 5.36 -10.29
C PRO A 107 5.14 5.49 -10.56
N HIS A 108 5.77 6.55 -10.04
CA HIS A 108 7.22 6.79 -10.17
C HIS A 108 8.05 5.72 -9.45
N TYR A 109 7.59 5.21 -8.31
CA TYR A 109 8.27 4.14 -7.60
C TYR A 109 7.96 2.77 -8.21
N TYR A 110 6.71 2.56 -8.65
CA TYR A 110 6.24 1.33 -9.30
C TYR A 110 6.45 1.34 -10.82
N ASP A 111 7.49 2.01 -11.30
CA ASP A 111 7.92 1.96 -12.70
C ASP A 111 8.51 0.58 -13.02
N LEU A 112 7.90 -0.12 -13.98
CA LEU A 112 8.24 -1.47 -14.39
C LEU A 112 9.58 -1.58 -15.13
N SER A 113 10.08 -0.47 -15.69
CA SER A 113 11.37 -0.45 -16.40
C SER A 113 12.53 -0.81 -15.45
N ASN A 114 12.44 -0.36 -14.20
CA ASN A 114 13.44 -0.54 -13.15
C ASN A 114 12.97 -1.48 -12.03
N PHE A 115 11.87 -2.22 -12.25
CA PHE A 115 11.33 -3.15 -11.27
C PHE A 115 11.94 -4.55 -11.45
N PRO A 116 12.42 -5.21 -10.38
CA PRO A 116 13.04 -6.52 -10.49
C PRO A 116 12.07 -7.59 -10.97
N GLN A 117 12.58 -8.63 -11.63
CA GLN A 117 11.76 -9.70 -12.14
C GLN A 117 11.28 -10.62 -11.00
N CYS A 118 10.00 -10.49 -10.62
CA CYS A 118 9.33 -11.31 -9.60
C CYS A 118 7.84 -11.47 -9.90
N GLU A 119 7.11 -12.24 -9.08
CA GLU A 119 5.65 -12.41 -9.27
C GLU A 119 4.91 -11.08 -9.13
N ALA A 120 5.30 -10.24 -8.15
CA ALA A 120 4.77 -8.89 -7.97
C ALA A 120 4.86 -8.05 -9.25
N LYS A 121 5.97 -8.10 -10.01
CA LYS A 121 6.12 -7.41 -11.30
C LYS A 121 5.08 -7.87 -12.32
N ARG A 122 4.88 -9.19 -12.44
CA ARG A 122 3.90 -9.78 -13.38
C ARG A 122 2.47 -9.36 -13.04
N VAL A 123 2.15 -9.25 -11.75
CA VAL A 123 0.85 -8.75 -11.29
C VAL A 123 0.72 -7.27 -11.65
N LEU A 124 1.72 -6.44 -11.35
CA LEU A 124 1.72 -5.02 -11.71
C LEU A 124 1.60 -4.79 -13.22
N GLU A 125 2.29 -5.56 -14.05
CA GLU A 125 2.15 -5.52 -15.52
C GLU A 125 0.70 -5.70 -15.98
N LYS A 126 -0.03 -6.66 -15.39
CA LYS A 126 -1.46 -6.86 -15.68
C LYS A 126 -2.29 -5.66 -15.25
N LEU A 127 -1.99 -5.08 -14.08
CA LEU A 127 -2.69 -3.90 -13.57
C LEU A 127 -2.46 -2.67 -14.45
N TYR A 128 -1.23 -2.44 -14.92
CA TYR A 128 -0.93 -1.38 -15.88
C TYR A 128 -1.68 -1.57 -17.20
N LYS A 129 -1.70 -2.78 -17.77
CA LYS A 129 -2.47 -3.08 -19.00
C LYS A 129 -3.96 -2.86 -18.82
N LYS A 130 -4.52 -3.30 -17.69
CA LYS A 130 -5.93 -3.07 -17.35
C LYS A 130 -6.25 -1.58 -17.26
N ARG A 131 -5.40 -0.81 -16.58
CA ARG A 131 -5.56 0.64 -16.42
C ARG A 131 -5.53 1.39 -17.75
N GLU A 132 -4.61 1.05 -18.65
CA GLU A 132 -4.55 1.69 -19.97
C GLU A 132 -5.80 1.37 -20.80
N LYS A 133 -6.27 0.12 -20.76
CA LYS A 133 -7.54 -0.27 -21.40
C LYS A 133 -8.73 0.54 -20.86
N GLU A 134 -8.84 0.69 -19.54
CA GLU A 134 -9.92 1.47 -18.91
C GLU A 134 -9.86 2.97 -19.30
N LYS A 135 -8.66 3.54 -19.44
CA LYS A 135 -8.47 4.92 -19.91
C LYS A 135 -8.89 5.08 -21.37
N ASP A 136 -8.52 4.15 -22.24
CA ASP A 136 -8.87 4.20 -23.66
C ASP A 136 -10.38 4.08 -23.86
N GLU A 137 -11.04 3.16 -23.14
CA GLU A 137 -12.50 3.05 -23.14
C GLU A 137 -13.19 4.34 -22.65
N ALA A 138 -12.66 4.97 -21.61
CA ALA A 138 -13.18 6.23 -21.09
C ALA A 138 -12.99 7.41 -22.07
N ARG A 139 -11.95 7.38 -22.91
CA ARG A 139 -11.73 8.36 -23.98
C ARG A 139 -12.71 8.18 -25.14
N ILE A 140 -12.97 6.94 -25.55
CA ILE A 140 -13.91 6.63 -26.64
C ILE A 140 -15.36 7.01 -26.29
N ARG A 141 -15.71 6.97 -25.00
CA ARG A 141 -17.05 7.33 -24.50
C ARG A 141 -17.29 8.84 -24.33
N LYS A 142 -16.26 9.68 -24.46
CA LYS A 142 -16.36 11.14 -24.38
C LYS A 142 -16.37 11.74 -25.78
#